data_AF-A8LV92-F1
#
_entry.id   AF-A8LV92-F1
#
_cell.length_a   1.000
_cell.length_b   1.000
_cell.length_c   1.000
_cell.angle_alpha   90.00
_cell.angle_beta   90.00
_cell.angle_gamma   90.00
#
_symmetry.space_group_name_H-M   'P 1'
#
loop_
_entity.id
_entity.type
_entity.pdbx_description
1 polymer ?
#
loop_
_entity_poly.entity_id
_entity_poly.type
_entity_poly.pdbx_seq_one_letter_code
_entity_poly.pdbx_strand_id
1 'polypeptide(L)'
;MNRPAGRLWVDPEGVVLVGDGYAEHAALYQNYLNELDSLRSRYASSWGNDEMGVQFSQAFLGGMDNIEGVIGGVKGRLAFAGEGLRENGRLYRVVDDEAQEVSHSMRQDFDSHLPLTNEEEEVPGSGEGGP
;
A
#
# COMPACT_ATOMS: atom_id res chain seq x y z
N MET A 1 -25.56 -6.59 20.35
CA MET A 1 -24.44 -5.87 19.71
C MET A 1 -24.29 -6.39 18.30
N ASN A 2 -24.60 -5.56 17.30
CA ASN A 2 -24.51 -5.91 15.89
C ASN A 2 -23.03 -5.88 15.49
N ARG A 3 -22.40 -7.02 15.18
CA ARG A 3 -21.05 -7.02 14.60
C ARG A 3 -21.16 -6.42 13.20
N PRO A 4 -20.42 -5.36 12.84
CA PRO A 4 -20.39 -4.90 11.46
C PRO A 4 -19.73 -6.01 10.63
N ALA A 5 -20.54 -6.80 9.92
CA ALA A 5 -20.08 -7.66 8.85
C ALA A 5 -19.85 -6.78 7.60
N GLY A 6 -18.82 -5.94 7.68
CA GLY A 6 -18.34 -5.16 6.54
C GLY A 6 -17.14 -5.87 5.94
N ARG A 7 -17.32 -6.55 4.81
CA ARG A 7 -16.17 -6.91 3.95
C ARG A 7 -15.64 -5.60 3.38
N LEU A 8 -14.55 -5.10 3.95
CA LEU A 8 -13.79 -4.00 3.36
C LEU A 8 -13.08 -4.59 2.13
N TRP A 9 -13.59 -4.31 0.94
CA TRP A 9 -12.90 -4.70 -0.30
C TRP A 9 -11.80 -3.67 -0.56
N VAL A 10 -10.56 -4.05 -0.21
CA VAL A 10 -9.36 -3.28 -0.52
C VAL A 10 -8.69 -3.93 -1.71
N ASP A 11 -8.27 -3.14 -2.70
CA ASP A 11 -7.41 -3.57 -3.81
C ASP A 11 -5.95 -3.62 -3.32
N PRO A 12 -5.40 -4.81 -2.98
CA PRO A 12 -4.07 -4.92 -2.39
C PRO A 12 -2.98 -4.51 -3.37
N GLU A 13 -3.13 -4.87 -4.65
CA GLU A 13 -2.22 -4.50 -5.73
C GLU A 13 -2.20 -2.99 -5.97
N GLY A 14 -3.37 -2.36 -5.99
CA GLY A 14 -3.49 -0.91 -6.12
C GLY A 14 -2.79 -0.16 -5.00
N VAL A 15 -2.90 -0.66 -3.76
CA VAL A 15 -2.21 -0.07 -2.59
C VAL A 15 -0.69 -0.19 -2.73
N VAL A 16 -0.17 -1.34 -3.16
CA VAL A 16 1.26 -1.52 -3.42
C VAL A 16 1.74 -0.58 -4.52
N LEU A 17 0.98 -0.45 -5.61
CA LEU A 17 1.34 0.41 -6.74
C LEU A 17 1.44 1.89 -6.34
N VAL A 18 0.53 2.38 -5.50
CA VAL A 18 0.64 3.75 -4.95
C VAL A 18 1.89 3.88 -4.09
N GLY A 19 2.21 2.86 -3.29
CA GLY A 19 3.44 2.82 -2.50
C GLY A 19 4.71 2.86 -3.36
N ASP A 20 4.69 2.18 -4.51
CA ASP A 20 5.77 2.23 -5.50
C ASP A 20 5.94 3.62 -6.09
N GLY A 21 4.85 4.28 -6.48
CA GLY A 21 4.90 5.66 -6.98
C GLY A 21 5.50 6.65 -5.97
N TYR A 22 5.18 6.52 -4.68
CA TYR A 22 5.81 7.34 -3.64
C TYR A 22 7.32 7.08 -3.50
N ALA A 23 7.75 5.83 -3.64
CA ALA A 23 9.18 5.49 -3.61
C ALA A 23 9.93 6.05 -4.83
N GLU A 24 9.33 6.03 -6.02
CA GLU A 24 9.88 6.65 -7.21
C GLU A 24 10.07 8.16 -7.04
N HIS A 25 9.07 8.84 -6.48
CA HIS A 25 9.19 10.27 -6.16
C HIS A 25 10.25 10.54 -5.10
N ALA A 26 10.36 9.71 -4.06
CA ALA A 26 11.43 9.83 -3.07
C ALA A 26 12.83 9.68 -3.71
N ALA A 27 12.98 8.79 -4.70
CA ALA A 27 14.22 8.66 -5.46
C ALA A 27 14.52 9.91 -6.31
N LEU A 28 13.50 10.51 -6.92
CA LEU A 28 13.65 11.79 -7.63
C LEU A 28 14.16 12.90 -6.70
N TYR A 29 13.59 13.03 -5.50
CA TYR A 29 14.05 14.01 -4.52
C TYR A 29 15.50 13.74 -4.05
N GLN A 30 15.93 12.48 -4.00
CA GLN A 30 17.35 12.18 -3.75
C GLN A 30 18.26 12.74 -4.86
N ASN A 31 17.84 12.69 -6.12
CA ASN A 31 18.62 13.27 -7.21
C ASN A 31 18.77 14.79 -7.05
N TYR A 32 17.70 15.49 -6.66
CA TYR A 32 17.79 16.92 -6.36
C TYR A 32 18.72 17.24 -5.19
N LEU A 33 18.75 16.41 -4.15
CA LEU A 33 19.74 16.56 -3.06
C LEU A 33 21.18 16.39 -3.56
N ASN A 34 21.41 15.43 -4.48
CA ASN A 34 22.73 15.23 -5.07
C ASN A 34 23.16 16.42 -5.94
N GLU A 35 22.23 17.01 -6.70
CA GLU A 35 22.49 18.22 -7.49
C GLU A 35 22.80 19.42 -6.59
N LEU A 36 22.07 19.56 -5.48
CA LEU A 36 22.31 20.59 -4.48
C LEU A 36 23.71 20.43 -3.84
N ASP A 37 24.10 19.22 -3.47
CA ASP A 37 25.44 18.94 -2.94
C ASP A 37 26.56 19.25 -3.96
N SER A 38 26.34 18.92 -5.22
CA SER A 38 27.24 19.29 -6.33
C SER A 38 27.39 20.80 -6.46
N LEU A 39 26.28 21.56 -6.38
CA LEU A 39 26.31 23.01 -6.43
C LEU A 39 27.05 23.61 -5.22
N ARG A 40 26.79 23.07 -4.00
CA ARG A 40 27.48 23.49 -2.77
C ARG A 40 28.98 23.25 -2.91
N SER A 41 29.38 22.05 -3.32
CA SER A 41 30.79 21.67 -3.50
C SER A 41 31.53 22.55 -4.51
N ARG A 42 30.84 22.99 -5.58
CA ARG A 42 31.43 23.87 -6.60
C ARG A 42 31.61 25.30 -6.14
N TYR A 43 30.65 25.83 -5.38
CA TYR A 43 30.55 27.28 -5.16
C TYR A 43 30.71 27.74 -3.71
N ALA A 44 30.73 26.86 -2.71
CA ALA A 44 30.83 27.23 -1.30
C ALA A 44 32.01 28.17 -0.99
N SER A 45 33.14 27.96 -1.66
CA SER A 45 34.38 28.73 -1.49
C SER A 45 34.70 29.65 -2.68
N SER A 46 33.74 29.91 -3.57
CA SER A 46 33.95 30.75 -4.77
C SER A 46 33.80 32.25 -4.51
N TRP A 47 33.40 32.62 -3.30
CA TRP A 47 33.11 34.00 -2.93
C TRP A 47 34.34 34.64 -2.30
N GLY A 48 34.59 35.91 -2.63
CA GLY A 48 35.70 36.67 -2.05
C GLY A 48 35.63 36.71 -0.51
N ASN A 49 36.76 37.01 0.12
CA ASN A 49 36.86 37.18 1.57
C ASN A 49 36.61 38.62 2.04
N ASP A 50 36.16 39.50 1.14
CA ASP A 50 35.68 40.81 1.49
C ASP A 50 34.31 40.73 2.17
N GLU A 51 33.86 41.84 2.75
CA GLU A 51 32.59 41.89 3.48
C GLU A 51 31.41 41.43 2.62
N MET A 52 31.38 41.83 1.35
CA MET A 52 30.33 41.44 0.40
C MET A 52 30.37 39.93 0.12
N GLY A 53 31.54 39.37 -0.17
CA GLY A 53 31.71 37.96 -0.48
C GLY A 53 31.39 37.06 0.72
N VAL A 54 31.73 37.48 1.93
CA VAL A 54 31.36 36.78 3.17
C VAL A 54 29.85 36.78 3.36
N GLN A 55 29.18 37.93 3.23
CA GLN A 55 27.72 38.02 3.36
C GLN A 55 27.00 37.18 2.30
N PHE A 56 27.47 37.22 1.06
CA PHE A 56 26.90 36.41 -0.01
C PHE A 56 27.11 34.91 0.23
N SER A 57 28.31 34.49 0.65
CA SER A 57 28.61 33.10 0.99
C SER A 57 27.67 32.57 2.08
N GLN A 58 27.46 33.36 3.15
CA GLN A 58 26.53 33.00 4.22
C GLN A 58 25.10 32.86 3.73
N ALA A 59 24.61 33.81 2.93
CA ALA A 59 23.26 33.76 2.36
C ALA A 59 23.08 32.57 1.40
N PHE A 60 24.09 32.31 0.55
CA PHE A 60 24.09 31.17 -0.35
C PHE A 60 24.03 29.85 0.42
N LEU A 61 24.95 29.62 1.35
CA LEU A 61 25.00 28.38 2.14
C LEU A 61 23.73 28.19 2.98
N GLY A 62 23.23 29.24 3.63
CA GLY A 62 21.97 29.18 4.37
C GLY A 62 20.76 28.88 3.47
N GLY A 63 20.75 29.39 2.24
CA GLY A 63 19.74 29.04 1.23
C GLY A 63 19.80 27.55 0.85
N MET A 64 21.01 27.02 0.64
CA MET A 64 21.22 25.60 0.35
C MET A 64 20.71 24.71 1.49
N ASP A 65 21.05 25.04 2.74
CA ASP A 65 20.60 24.28 3.91
C ASP A 65 19.08 24.26 4.05
N ASN A 66 18.41 25.39 3.77
CA ASN A 66 16.95 25.47 3.79
C ASN A 66 16.32 24.57 2.73
N ILE A 67 16.79 24.66 1.48
CA ILE A 67 16.31 23.84 0.37
C ILE A 67 16.53 22.35 0.66
N GLU A 68 17.71 21.99 1.20
CA GLU A 68 18.04 20.63 1.63
C GLU A 68 17.04 20.11 2.67
N GLY A 69 16.74 20.92 3.69
CA GLY A 69 15.77 20.57 4.73
C GLY A 69 14.36 20.32 4.19
N VAL A 70 13.88 21.17 3.28
CA VAL A 70 12.55 21.02 2.65
C VAL A 70 12.51 19.75 1.80
N ILE A 71 13.48 19.55 0.91
CA ILE A 71 13.52 18.38 0.02
C ILE A 71 13.68 17.10 0.83
N GLY A 72 14.58 17.09 1.82
CA GLY A 72 14.80 15.96 2.71
C GLY A 72 13.54 15.59 3.50
N GLY A 73 12.80 16.58 4.00
CA GLY A 73 11.54 16.37 4.69
C GLY A 73 10.45 15.76 3.81
N VAL A 74 10.28 16.26 2.58
CA VAL A 74 9.32 15.72 1.61
C VAL A 74 9.69 14.28 1.22
N LYS A 75 10.96 14.06 0.87
CA LYS A 75 11.49 12.73 0.56
C LYS A 75 11.21 11.74 1.69
N GLY A 76 11.51 12.11 2.94
CA GLY A 76 11.32 11.23 4.09
C GLY A 76 9.86 10.82 4.29
N ARG A 77 8.92 11.76 4.12
CA ARG A 77 7.48 11.47 4.22
C ARG A 77 7.00 10.54 3.11
N LEU A 78 7.46 10.75 1.88
CA LEU A 78 7.12 9.88 0.75
C LEU A 78 7.69 8.48 0.92
N ALA A 79 8.94 8.36 1.36
CA ALA A 79 9.56 7.07 1.65
C ALA A 79 8.79 6.30 2.74
N PHE A 80 8.46 6.98 3.84
CA PHE A 80 7.68 6.40 4.93
C PHE A 80 6.28 5.95 4.48
N ALA A 81 5.56 6.82 3.76
CA ALA A 81 4.24 6.49 3.23
C ALA A 81 4.30 5.34 2.23
N GLY A 82 5.29 5.32 1.33
CA GLY A 82 5.48 4.28 0.34
C GLY A 82 5.76 2.92 0.96
N GLU A 83 6.63 2.86 1.97
CA GLU A 83 6.90 1.64 2.73
C GLU A 83 5.65 1.16 3.49
N GLY A 84 4.94 2.06 4.17
CA GLY A 84 3.70 1.73 4.86
C GLY A 84 2.63 1.17 3.91
N LEU A 85 2.46 1.76 2.73
CA LEU A 85 1.49 1.26 1.74
C LEU A 85 1.89 -0.11 1.21
N ARG A 86 3.16 -0.34 0.87
CA ARG A 86 3.63 -1.66 0.42
C ARG A 86 3.38 -2.75 1.45
N GLU A 87 3.67 -2.47 2.71
CA GLU A 87 3.50 -3.44 3.78
C GLU A 87 2.02 -3.75 4.02
N ASN A 88 1.17 -2.71 4.10
CA ASN A 88 -0.26 -2.92 4.27
C ASN A 88 -0.91 -3.60 3.06
N GLY A 89 -0.48 -3.27 1.83
CA GLY A 89 -0.93 -3.96 0.62
C GLY A 89 -0.62 -5.45 0.63
N ARG A 90 0.58 -5.84 1.09
CA ARG A 90 0.93 -7.26 1.28
C ARG A 90 0.04 -7.93 2.34
N LEU A 91 -0.19 -7.24 3.47
CA LEU A 91 -1.05 -7.74 4.53
C LEU A 91 -2.50 -7.95 4.06
N TYR A 92 -3.05 -7.04 3.27
CA TYR A 92 -4.40 -7.20 2.74
C TYR A 92 -4.54 -8.43 1.84
N ARG A 93 -3.52 -8.73 1.03
CA ARG A 93 -3.50 -9.94 0.21
C ARG A 93 -3.52 -11.21 1.06
N VAL A 94 -2.64 -11.28 2.07
CA VAL A 94 -2.56 -12.44 2.98
C VAL A 94 -3.90 -12.67 3.69
N VAL A 95 -4.52 -11.61 4.20
CA VAL A 95 -5.83 -11.69 4.87
C VAL A 95 -6.94 -12.12 3.92
N ASP A 96 -6.93 -11.67 2.66
CA ASP A 96 -7.93 -12.12 1.68
C ASP A 96 -7.75 -13.60 1.32
N ASP A 97 -6.52 -14.05 1.11
CA ASP A 97 -6.19 -15.46 0.84
C ASP A 97 -6.64 -16.37 2.00
N GLU A 98 -6.33 -16.00 3.25
CA GLU A 98 -6.78 -16.72 4.45
C GLU A 98 -8.31 -16.75 4.57
N ALA A 99 -8.99 -15.63 4.29
CA ALA A 99 -10.44 -15.57 4.34
C ALA A 99 -11.11 -16.43 3.26
N GLN A 100 -10.51 -16.51 2.07
CA GLN A 100 -10.97 -17.39 0.99
C GLN A 100 -10.78 -18.87 1.36
N GLU A 101 -9.62 -19.25 1.91
CA GLU A 101 -9.34 -20.63 2.35
C GLU A 101 -10.31 -21.08 3.45
N VAL A 102 -10.48 -20.26 4.49
CA VAL A 102 -11.42 -20.56 5.58
C VAL A 102 -12.86 -20.65 5.07
N SER A 103 -13.27 -19.74 4.18
CA SER A 103 -14.62 -19.78 3.58
C SER A 103 -14.83 -21.03 2.73
N HIS A 104 -13.80 -21.47 2.01
CA HIS A 104 -13.85 -22.67 1.18
C HIS A 104 -13.93 -23.94 2.05
N SER A 105 -13.10 -24.04 3.10
CA SER A 105 -13.15 -25.14 4.07
C SER A 105 -14.51 -25.22 4.75
N MET A 106 -15.04 -24.09 5.23
CA MET A 106 -16.37 -24.04 5.86
C MET A 106 -17.48 -24.49 4.91
N ARG A 107 -17.40 -24.13 3.63
CA ARG A 107 -18.37 -24.58 2.62
C ARG A 107 -18.26 -26.09 2.38
N GLN A 108 -17.04 -26.62 2.25
CA GLN A 108 -16.81 -28.06 2.10
C GLN A 108 -17.34 -28.85 3.30
N ASP A 109 -17.07 -28.38 4.52
CA ASP A 109 -17.59 -29.01 5.73
C ASP A 109 -19.12 -29.00 5.74
N PHE A 110 -19.74 -27.87 5.40
CA PHE A 110 -21.19 -27.75 5.32
C PHE A 110 -21.81 -28.69 4.28
N ASP A 111 -21.23 -28.75 3.08
CA ASP A 111 -21.67 -29.64 2.00
C ASP A 111 -21.49 -31.13 2.35
N SER A 112 -20.44 -31.47 3.11
CA SER A 112 -20.19 -32.83 3.60
C SER A 112 -21.16 -33.29 4.70
N HIS A 113 -21.79 -32.33 5.40
CA HIS A 113 -22.74 -32.57 6.48
C HIS A 113 -24.21 -32.42 6.04
N LEU A 114 -24.47 -32.08 4.78
CA LEU A 114 -25.81 -32.20 4.21
C LEU A 114 -26.08 -33.67 3.86
N PRO A 115 -27.04 -34.34 4.51
CA PRO A 115 -27.38 -35.71 4.15
C PRO A 115 -27.92 -35.72 2.73
N LEU A 116 -27.44 -36.67 1.92
CA LEU A 116 -28.06 -37.04 0.64
C LEU A 116 -29.47 -37.54 0.94
N THR A 117 -30.46 -36.63 0.99
CA THR A 117 -31.86 -37.02 0.89
C THR A 117 -32.12 -37.39 -0.56
N ASN A 118 -31.84 -38.65 -0.89
CA ASN A 118 -32.46 -39.36 -2.00
C ASN A 118 -32.75 -40.77 -1.50
N GLU A 119 -33.99 -41.00 -1.05
CA GLU A 119 -34.63 -42.28 -1.29
C GLU A 119 -35.97 -42.00 -1.97
N GLU A 120 -36.05 -42.51 -3.19
CA GLU A 120 -37.24 -42.64 -4.01
C GLU A 120 -38.24 -43.53 -3.27
N GLU A 121 -39.44 -43.03 -2.93
CA GLU A 121 -40.57 -43.90 -2.62
C GLU A 121 -41.41 -44.10 -3.88
N GLU A 122 -41.01 -45.11 -4.63
CA GLU A 122 -41.81 -45.76 -5.67
C GLU A 122 -43.07 -46.36 -5.00
N VAL A 123 -44.24 -45.75 -5.19
CA VAL A 123 -45.51 -46.34 -4.75
C VAL A 123 -46.06 -47.22 -5.89
N PRO A 124 -46.11 -48.56 -5.74
CA PRO A 124 -46.70 -49.42 -6.75
C PRO A 124 -48.24 -49.28 -6.71
N GLY A 125 -48.83 -49.07 -7.88
CA GLY A 125 -50.28 -48.96 -8.04
C GLY A 125 -51.03 -50.29 -7.83
N SER A 126 -52.30 -50.17 -7.41
CA SER A 126 -53.41 -51.14 -7.59
C SER A 126 -54.71 -50.38 -7.21
N GLY A 127 -55.58 -49.99 -8.16
CA GLY A 127 -56.84 -50.69 -8.55
C GLY A 127 -57.93 -50.52 -7.47
N GLU A 128 -59.21 -50.18 -7.65
CA GLU A 128 -60.22 -50.08 -8.71
C GLU A 128 -61.32 -49.14 -8.14
N GLY A 129 -62.08 -48.35 -8.90
CA GLY A 129 -63.35 -48.78 -9.51
C GLY A 129 -64.47 -47.79 -9.12
N GLY A 130 -65.20 -47.27 -10.12
CA GLY A 130 -66.33 -46.33 -9.95
C GLY A 130 -67.57 -46.96 -9.29
N PRO A 131 -68.67 -46.21 -9.13
CA PRO A 131 -69.40 -45.58 -10.25
C PRO A 131 -69.65 -44.07 -10.12
#